data_AF-A0A8S4AAY1-F1
#
_entry.id   AF-A0A8S4AAY1-F1
#
_cell.length_a   1.000
_cell.length_b   1.000
_cell.length_c   1.000
_cell.angle_alpha   90.00
_cell.angle_beta   90.00
_cell.angle_gamma   90.00
#
_symmetry.space_group_name_H-M   'P 1'
#
loop_
_entity.id
_entity.type
_entity.pdbx_description
1 polymer ?
#
loop_
_entity_poly.entity_id
_entity_poly.type
_entity_poly.pdbx_seq_one_letter_code
_entity_poly.pdbx_strand_id
1 'polypeptide(L)'
;MATSAKVTKSESKNNHDAADEQADKEQQELIEQIDEVQNEIDKLNENASEEILKVEQKYNTLRQPFFKKRSDLIARIPNFWVTAFVNHPQVSALLNEDDEEALQFLTKVEVQEFEDIKSGYRINFYFDTNPYFTNDILTKEFHLNDTGDPSSQSTPIKWKEGKDLTKKGSSNKGKKRSHDEQESFFSWFCDHADAGADELGEVIKDDIWPNPLQYYLASEVDEETGGDGGEEELDDEGNFEDEEEPEE
;
A
#
# COMPACT_ATOMS: atom_id res chain seq x y z
N MET A 1 34.52 -28.58 86.32
CA MET A 1 34.24 -27.35 85.53
C MET A 1 33.47 -27.78 84.30
N ALA A 2 32.26 -27.26 84.13
CA ALA A 2 31.40 -27.51 82.98
C ALA A 2 31.40 -26.28 82.09
N THR A 3 31.48 -26.43 80.77
CA THR A 3 30.86 -25.52 79.80
C THR A 3 30.72 -26.21 78.44
N SER A 4 29.47 -26.22 77.97
CA SER A 4 29.00 -26.59 76.64
C SER A 4 29.49 -25.65 75.54
N ALA A 5 29.49 -26.12 74.29
CA ALA A 5 29.08 -25.30 73.14
C ALA A 5 28.52 -26.21 72.04
N LYS A 6 27.24 -26.00 71.71
CA LYS A 6 26.52 -26.54 70.56
C LYS A 6 26.16 -25.33 69.66
N VAL A 7 25.72 -25.66 68.44
CA VAL A 7 25.00 -24.83 67.45
C VAL A 7 25.96 -23.91 66.63
N THR A 8 25.87 -23.73 65.30
CA THR A 8 24.75 -23.58 64.34
C THR A 8 25.24 -23.79 62.89
N LYS A 9 24.54 -24.59 62.06
CA LYS A 9 24.75 -24.61 60.59
C LYS A 9 23.49 -24.98 59.78
N SER A 10 22.28 -24.58 60.19
CA SER A 10 21.04 -24.96 59.49
C SER A 10 20.09 -23.81 59.12
N GLU A 11 20.37 -22.55 59.44
CA GLU A 11 19.44 -21.44 59.15
C GLU A 11 19.65 -20.76 57.78
N SER A 12 20.81 -20.90 57.15
CA SER A 12 21.13 -20.14 55.92
C SER A 12 20.58 -20.73 54.62
N LYS A 13 20.07 -21.97 54.61
CA LYS A 13 19.49 -22.59 53.39
C LYS A 13 17.99 -22.32 53.23
N ASN A 14 17.22 -22.31 54.32
CA ASN A 14 15.76 -22.05 54.27
C ASN A 14 15.41 -20.60 53.93
N ASN A 15 16.33 -19.65 54.15
CA ASN A 15 16.07 -18.23 53.93
C ASN A 15 16.24 -17.80 52.46
N HIS A 16 16.88 -18.64 51.64
CA HIS A 16 17.04 -18.40 50.20
C HIS A 16 15.80 -18.88 49.43
N ASP A 17 15.31 -20.10 49.72
CA ASP A 17 14.07 -20.64 49.13
C ASP A 17 12.85 -19.73 49.42
N ALA A 18 12.72 -19.20 50.63
CA ALA A 18 11.58 -18.34 50.98
C ALA A 18 11.64 -16.94 50.33
N ALA A 19 12.84 -16.45 49.99
CA ALA A 19 13.02 -15.19 49.28
C ALA A 19 12.75 -15.37 47.78
N ASP A 20 13.16 -16.50 47.21
CA ASP A 20 12.86 -16.87 45.83
C ASP A 20 11.36 -17.11 45.64
N GLU A 21 10.68 -17.83 46.56
CA GLU A 21 9.21 -18.02 46.51
C GLU A 21 8.41 -16.72 46.64
N GLN A 22 8.91 -15.76 47.43
CA GLN A 22 8.27 -14.44 47.57
C GLN A 22 8.48 -13.56 46.33
N ALA A 23 9.67 -13.62 45.73
CA ALA A 23 9.97 -12.92 44.48
C ALA A 23 9.14 -13.49 43.30
N ASP A 24 8.99 -14.82 43.23
CA ASP A 24 8.16 -15.48 42.22
C ASP A 24 6.68 -15.08 42.35
N LYS A 25 6.19 -14.93 43.58
CA LYS A 25 4.81 -14.49 43.84
C LYS A 25 4.58 -13.02 43.46
N GLU A 26 5.53 -12.14 43.79
CA GLU A 26 5.48 -10.73 43.40
C GLU A 26 5.56 -10.59 41.87
N GLN A 27 6.42 -11.37 41.21
CA GLN A 27 6.49 -11.42 39.75
C GLN A 27 5.15 -11.87 39.13
N GLN A 28 4.50 -12.90 39.69
CA GLN A 28 3.19 -13.37 39.21
C GLN A 28 2.10 -12.31 39.39
N GLU A 29 2.05 -11.62 40.53
CA GLU A 29 1.11 -10.52 40.78
C GLU A 29 1.34 -9.34 39.81
N LEU A 30 2.60 -9.06 39.44
CA LEU A 30 2.93 -8.06 38.43
C LEU A 30 2.48 -8.49 37.02
N ILE A 31 2.66 -9.76 36.66
CA ILE A 31 2.19 -10.28 35.36
C ILE A 31 0.67 -10.16 35.25
N GLU A 32 -0.07 -10.48 36.32
CA GLU A 32 -1.54 -10.33 36.35
C GLU A 32 -1.94 -8.86 36.19
N GLN A 33 -1.27 -7.93 36.88
CA GLN A 33 -1.52 -6.49 36.70
C GLN A 33 -1.19 -6.00 35.28
N ILE A 34 -0.12 -6.52 34.67
CA ILE A 34 0.23 -6.20 33.28
C ILE A 34 -0.84 -6.71 32.33
N ASP A 35 -1.36 -7.91 32.53
CA ASP A 35 -2.45 -8.48 31.72
C ASP A 35 -3.74 -7.63 31.83
N GLU A 36 -4.11 -7.21 33.04
CA GLU A 36 -5.25 -6.30 33.25
C GLU A 36 -5.08 -4.97 32.49
N VAL A 37 -3.89 -4.37 32.53
CA VAL A 37 -3.59 -3.15 31.78
C VAL A 37 -3.60 -3.40 30.27
N GLN A 38 -3.07 -4.53 29.81
CA GLN A 38 -3.06 -4.88 28.39
C GLN A 38 -4.48 -5.06 27.85
N ASN A 39 -5.38 -5.67 28.62
CA ASN A 39 -6.79 -5.81 28.26
C ASN A 39 -7.49 -4.44 28.06
N GLU A 40 -7.19 -3.44 28.89
CA GLU A 40 -7.72 -2.08 28.71
C GLU A 40 -7.12 -1.37 27.48
N ILE A 41 -5.82 -1.59 27.19
CA ILE A 41 -5.17 -1.09 25.97
C ILE A 41 -5.82 -1.70 24.72
N ASP A 42 -6.02 -3.01 24.71
CA ASP A 42 -6.61 -3.73 23.57
C ASP A 42 -8.04 -3.24 23.30
N LYS A 43 -8.81 -2.98 24.35
CA LYS A 43 -10.15 -2.39 24.25
C LYS A 43 -10.12 -0.97 23.68
N LEU A 44 -9.13 -0.15 24.03
CA LEU A 44 -8.95 1.18 23.43
C LEU A 44 -8.59 1.07 21.94
N ASN A 45 -7.72 0.12 21.58
CA ASN A 45 -7.35 -0.13 20.19
C ASN A 45 -8.54 -0.61 19.34
N GLU A 46 -9.39 -1.46 19.90
CA GLU A 46 -10.62 -1.93 19.24
C GLU A 46 -11.58 -0.75 18.98
N ASN A 47 -11.84 0.08 19.99
CA ASN A 47 -12.68 1.27 19.84
C ASN A 47 -12.13 2.25 18.78
N ALA A 48 -10.82 2.51 18.81
CA ALA A 48 -10.17 3.38 17.81
C ALA A 48 -10.32 2.80 16.39
N SER A 49 -10.12 1.49 16.24
CA SER A 49 -10.28 0.79 14.97
C SER A 49 -11.71 0.87 14.43
N GLU A 50 -12.73 0.79 15.29
CA GLU A 50 -14.12 0.98 14.89
C GLU A 50 -14.44 2.42 14.46
N GLU A 51 -13.91 3.41 15.18
CA GLU A 51 -14.13 4.81 14.85
C GLU A 51 -13.49 5.19 13.51
N ILE A 52 -12.26 4.74 13.27
CA ILE A 52 -11.57 4.89 11.98
C ILE A 52 -12.42 4.27 10.87
N LEU A 53 -12.87 3.02 11.04
CA LEU A 53 -13.69 2.32 10.04
C LEU A 53 -14.99 3.10 9.72
N LYS A 54 -15.68 3.65 10.73
CA LYS A 54 -16.89 4.47 10.54
C LYS A 54 -16.59 5.75 9.75
N VAL A 55 -15.46 6.39 10.03
CA VAL A 55 -15.01 7.59 9.29
C VAL A 55 -14.70 7.24 7.85
N GLU A 56 -13.93 6.18 7.59
CA GLU A 56 -13.57 5.75 6.25
C GLU A 56 -14.81 5.37 5.42
N GLN A 57 -15.74 4.59 5.96
CA GLN A 57 -17.00 4.24 5.29
C GLN A 57 -17.81 5.48 4.90
N LYS A 58 -17.91 6.46 5.81
CA LYS A 58 -18.57 7.73 5.53
C LYS A 58 -17.90 8.47 4.39
N TYR A 59 -16.58 8.64 4.43
CA TYR A 59 -15.86 9.40 3.41
C TYR A 59 -15.74 8.66 2.08
N ASN A 60 -15.73 7.32 2.08
CA ASN A 60 -15.87 6.51 0.86
C ASN A 60 -17.18 6.83 0.15
N THR A 61 -18.29 6.77 0.88
CA THR A 61 -19.61 7.10 0.33
C THR A 61 -19.66 8.53 -0.22
N LEU A 62 -19.07 9.48 0.49
CA LEU A 62 -19.02 10.88 0.05
C LEU A 62 -18.12 11.09 -1.17
N ARG A 63 -17.01 10.33 -1.30
CA ARG A 63 -16.07 10.42 -2.43
C ARG A 63 -16.61 9.78 -3.71
N GLN A 64 -17.40 8.71 -3.60
CA GLN A 64 -17.97 7.96 -4.74
C GLN A 64 -18.58 8.83 -5.87
N PRO A 65 -19.50 9.79 -5.61
CA PRO A 65 -20.06 10.61 -6.69
C PRO A 65 -19.01 11.47 -7.41
N PHE A 66 -17.96 11.91 -6.70
CA PHE A 66 -16.87 12.69 -7.28
C PHE A 66 -15.92 11.80 -8.09
N PHE A 67 -15.59 10.60 -7.61
CA PHE A 67 -14.83 9.63 -8.39
C PHE A 67 -15.56 9.24 -9.67
N LYS A 68 -16.86 8.98 -9.59
CA LYS A 68 -17.68 8.71 -10.78
C LYS A 68 -17.64 9.87 -11.78
N LYS A 69 -17.86 11.10 -11.30
CA LYS A 69 -17.78 12.31 -12.15
C LYS A 69 -16.39 12.47 -12.77
N ARG A 70 -15.32 12.18 -12.02
CA ARG A 70 -13.94 12.21 -12.51
C ARG A 70 -13.72 11.16 -13.60
N SER A 71 -14.19 9.93 -13.40
CA SER A 71 -14.12 8.86 -14.41
C SER A 71 -14.87 9.24 -15.70
N ASP A 72 -16.06 9.84 -15.60
CA ASP A 72 -16.86 10.27 -16.76
C ASP A 72 -16.16 11.40 -17.56
N LEU A 73 -15.33 12.21 -16.92
CA LEU A 73 -14.51 13.24 -17.56
C LEU A 73 -13.25 12.65 -18.18
N ILE A 74 -12.52 11.81 -17.44
CA ILE A 74 -11.32 11.12 -17.91
C ILE A 74 -11.60 10.29 -19.16
N ALA A 75 -12.75 9.60 -19.22
CA ALA A 75 -13.14 8.80 -20.38
C ALA A 75 -13.26 9.60 -21.70
N ARG A 76 -13.26 10.93 -21.64
CA ARG A 76 -13.28 11.83 -22.82
C ARG A 76 -11.89 12.28 -23.27
N ILE A 77 -10.86 11.95 -22.50
CA ILE A 77 -9.47 12.29 -22.77
C ILE A 77 -8.78 11.00 -23.25
N PRO A 78 -8.47 10.88 -24.55
CA PRO A 78 -7.76 9.72 -25.07
C PRO A 78 -6.42 9.54 -24.35
N ASN A 79 -6.02 8.28 -24.13
CA ASN A 79 -4.72 7.91 -23.57
C ASN A 79 -4.44 8.42 -22.15
N PHE A 80 -5.43 8.97 -21.43
CA PHE A 80 -5.20 9.55 -20.10
C PHE A 80 -4.46 8.61 -19.13
N TRP A 81 -4.91 7.37 -19.02
CA TRP A 81 -4.32 6.42 -18.07
C TRP A 81 -2.93 5.93 -18.47
N VAL A 82 -2.68 5.65 -19.75
CA VAL A 82 -1.34 5.26 -20.19
C VAL A 82 -0.34 6.41 -20.01
N THR A 83 -0.74 7.65 -20.32
CA THR A 83 0.10 8.83 -20.05
C THR A 83 0.38 8.99 -18.56
N ALA A 84 -0.63 8.87 -17.69
CA ALA A 84 -0.44 8.95 -16.25
C ALA A 84 0.49 7.84 -15.72
N PHE A 85 0.39 6.62 -16.24
CA PHE A 85 1.26 5.50 -15.85
C PHE A 85 2.70 5.64 -16.33
N VAL A 86 2.92 6.09 -17.58
CA VAL A 86 4.26 6.34 -18.13
C VAL A 86 4.95 7.51 -17.42
N ASN A 87 4.20 8.49 -16.94
CA ASN A 87 4.75 9.61 -16.17
C ASN A 87 4.96 9.28 -14.68
N HIS A 88 4.44 8.15 -14.18
CA HIS A 88 4.60 7.76 -12.78
C HIS A 88 5.94 7.01 -12.57
N PRO A 89 6.86 7.47 -11.71
CA PRO A 89 8.22 6.93 -11.60
C PRO A 89 8.31 5.41 -11.35
N GLN A 90 7.45 4.87 -10.48
CA GLN A 90 7.46 3.43 -10.18
C GLN A 90 6.73 2.59 -11.23
N VAL A 91 5.69 3.12 -11.87
CA VAL A 91 4.88 2.32 -12.81
C VAL A 91 5.55 2.29 -14.16
N SER A 92 6.12 3.41 -14.62
CA SER A 92 6.86 3.48 -15.88
C SER A 92 8.04 2.51 -15.91
N ALA A 93 8.71 2.33 -14.76
CA ALA A 93 9.77 1.35 -14.58
C ALA A 93 9.30 -0.12 -14.70
N LEU A 94 7.99 -0.39 -14.78
CA LEU A 94 7.40 -1.72 -14.99
C LEU A 94 6.77 -1.89 -16.38
N LEU A 95 6.72 -0.83 -17.19
CA LEU A 95 6.16 -0.87 -18.53
C LEU A 95 7.27 -1.11 -19.56
N ASN A 96 7.00 -1.97 -20.53
CA ASN A 96 7.77 -2.03 -21.76
C ASN A 96 6.95 -1.50 -22.95
N GLU A 97 7.58 -1.36 -24.12
CA GLU A 97 6.95 -0.80 -25.32
C GLU A 97 5.65 -1.52 -25.72
N ASP A 98 5.62 -2.85 -25.65
CA ASP A 98 4.40 -3.62 -26.01
C ASP A 98 3.28 -3.44 -24.96
N ASP A 99 3.65 -3.25 -23.70
CA ASP A 99 2.68 -2.96 -22.63
C ASP A 99 2.05 -1.58 -22.86
N GLU A 100 2.86 -0.57 -23.18
CA GLU A 100 2.37 0.77 -23.52
C GLU A 100 1.40 0.75 -24.70
N GLU A 101 1.73 0.01 -25.77
CA GLU A 101 0.83 -0.16 -26.93
C GLU A 101 -0.51 -0.80 -26.53
N ALA A 102 -0.50 -1.80 -25.66
CA ALA A 102 -1.73 -2.42 -25.17
C ALA A 102 -2.52 -1.47 -24.24
N LEU A 103 -1.82 -0.68 -23.42
CA LEU A 103 -2.40 0.30 -22.51
C LEU A 103 -3.00 1.51 -23.23
N GLN A 104 -2.69 1.77 -24.50
CA GLN A 104 -3.42 2.76 -25.30
C GLN A 104 -4.93 2.46 -25.41
N PHE A 105 -5.32 1.18 -25.25
CA PHE A 105 -6.72 0.77 -25.25
C PHE A 105 -7.37 0.84 -23.85
N LEU A 106 -6.63 1.23 -22.81
CA LEU A 106 -7.13 1.39 -21.44
C LEU A 106 -7.99 2.66 -21.35
N THR A 107 -9.30 2.48 -21.21
CA THR A 107 -10.27 3.59 -21.19
C THR A 107 -10.62 4.05 -19.79
N LYS A 108 -10.53 3.16 -18.80
CA LYS A 108 -10.86 3.45 -17.42
C LYS A 108 -10.04 2.59 -16.47
N VAL A 109 -9.57 3.20 -15.39
CA VAL A 109 -9.13 2.51 -14.17
C VAL A 109 -10.11 2.84 -13.06
N GLU A 110 -10.42 1.86 -12.23
CA GLU A 110 -11.31 2.06 -11.08
C GLU A 110 -10.81 1.25 -9.89
N VAL A 111 -10.50 1.94 -8.79
CA VAL A 111 -10.19 1.32 -7.50
C VAL A 111 -11.45 1.32 -6.65
N GLN A 112 -11.83 0.14 -6.15
CA GLN A 112 -12.98 -0.05 -5.28
C GLN A 112 -12.53 -0.77 -4.02
N GLU A 113 -12.74 -0.14 -2.87
CA GLU A 113 -12.63 -0.78 -1.56
C GLU A 113 -13.87 -1.65 -1.32
N PHE A 114 -13.72 -2.76 -0.60
CA PHE A 114 -14.84 -3.60 -0.20
C PHE A 114 -15.66 -2.94 0.93
N GLU A 115 -16.90 -3.40 1.14
CA GLU A 115 -17.80 -2.82 2.16
C GLU A 115 -17.20 -2.90 3.56
N ASP A 116 -16.55 -4.01 3.85
CA ASP A 116 -15.58 -4.10 4.94
C ASP A 116 -14.20 -3.72 4.39
N ILE A 117 -13.78 -2.48 4.69
CA ILE A 117 -12.54 -1.89 4.19
C ILE A 117 -11.32 -2.73 4.63
N LYS A 118 -11.43 -3.44 5.76
CA LYS A 118 -10.40 -4.35 6.24
C LYS A 118 -10.24 -5.58 5.36
N SER A 119 -11.31 -6.00 4.68
CA SER A 119 -11.30 -7.19 3.82
C SER A 119 -10.51 -6.98 2.52
N GLY A 120 -10.20 -5.73 2.14
CA GLY A 120 -9.34 -5.42 0.99
C GLY A 120 -10.00 -4.55 -0.10
N TYR A 121 -9.47 -4.65 -1.32
CA TYR A 121 -9.86 -3.79 -2.44
C TYR A 121 -9.65 -4.48 -3.78
N ARG A 122 -10.20 -3.90 -4.85
CA ARG A 122 -9.96 -4.33 -6.22
C ARG A 122 -9.66 -3.16 -7.14
N ILE A 123 -8.85 -3.45 -8.15
CA ILE A 123 -8.48 -2.54 -9.22
C ILE A 123 -9.00 -3.12 -10.53
N ASN A 124 -9.87 -2.38 -11.20
CA ASN A 124 -10.43 -2.73 -12.50
C ASN A 124 -9.81 -1.88 -13.61
N PHE A 125 -9.33 -2.54 -14.65
CA PHE A 125 -8.79 -1.94 -15.85
C PHE A 125 -9.73 -2.28 -17.01
N TYR A 126 -10.38 -1.26 -17.56
CA TYR A 126 -11.34 -1.40 -18.65
C TYR A 126 -10.65 -1.11 -19.98
N PHE A 127 -10.80 -2.03 -20.93
CA PHE A 127 -10.18 -1.93 -22.24
C PHE A 127 -11.23 -1.87 -23.33
N ASP A 128 -10.99 -1.03 -24.32
CA ASP A 128 -11.68 -1.14 -25.60
C ASP A 128 -11.22 -2.40 -26.36
N THR A 129 -11.95 -2.73 -27.43
CA THR A 129 -11.56 -3.82 -28.34
C THR A 129 -10.15 -3.57 -28.87
N ASN A 130 -9.23 -4.46 -28.53
CA ASN A 130 -7.79 -4.32 -28.81
C ASN A 130 -7.23 -5.59 -29.47
N PRO A 131 -6.03 -5.57 -30.08
CA PRO A 131 -5.47 -6.72 -30.78
C PRO A 131 -4.82 -7.78 -29.86
N TYR A 132 -4.69 -7.54 -28.55
CA TYR A 132 -3.90 -8.37 -27.64
C TYR A 132 -4.72 -9.46 -26.94
N PHE A 133 -5.88 -9.10 -26.39
CA PHE A 133 -6.73 -10.03 -25.64
C PHE A 133 -8.22 -9.75 -25.92
N THR A 134 -9.09 -10.59 -25.34
CA THR A 134 -10.56 -10.50 -25.52
C THR A 134 -11.30 -10.03 -24.28
N ASN A 135 -10.60 -9.80 -23.18
CA ASN A 135 -11.18 -9.25 -21.95
C ASN A 135 -11.53 -7.77 -22.16
N ASP A 136 -12.78 -7.41 -21.83
CA ASP A 136 -13.17 -6.00 -21.73
C ASP A 136 -12.69 -5.39 -20.40
N ILE A 137 -12.49 -6.22 -19.38
CA ILE A 137 -12.05 -5.82 -18.04
C ILE A 137 -11.01 -6.82 -17.54
N LEU A 138 -9.88 -6.31 -17.06
CA LEU A 138 -8.94 -7.04 -16.22
C LEU A 138 -9.06 -6.52 -14.79
N THR A 139 -9.36 -7.42 -13.86
CA THR A 139 -9.48 -7.09 -12.43
C THR A 139 -8.36 -7.78 -11.67
N LYS A 140 -7.72 -7.05 -10.75
CA LYS A 140 -6.91 -7.62 -9.67
C LYS A 140 -7.53 -7.25 -8.33
N GLU A 141 -7.74 -8.25 -7.48
CA GLU A 141 -8.33 -8.12 -6.16
C GLU A 141 -7.30 -8.50 -5.09
N PHE A 142 -7.26 -7.73 -4.02
CA PHE A 142 -6.45 -7.96 -2.84
C PHE A 142 -7.38 -8.18 -1.66
N HIS A 143 -7.15 -9.25 -0.92
CA HIS A 143 -7.98 -9.66 0.20
C HIS A 143 -7.12 -9.86 1.44
N LEU A 144 -7.63 -9.41 2.58
CA LEU A 144 -7.09 -9.75 3.90
C LEU A 144 -8.09 -10.67 4.58
N ASN A 145 -7.66 -11.87 4.97
CA ASN A 145 -8.54 -12.80 5.68
C ASN A 145 -8.65 -12.44 7.18
N ASP A 146 -9.53 -13.14 7.92
CA ASP A 146 -9.74 -12.91 9.35
C ASP A 146 -8.47 -13.13 10.21
N THR A 147 -7.48 -13.87 9.70
CA THR A 147 -6.18 -14.09 10.36
C THR A 147 -5.13 -13.04 10.01
N GLY A 148 -5.45 -12.09 9.13
CA GLY A 148 -4.53 -11.04 8.69
C GLY A 148 -3.56 -11.49 7.58
N ASP A 149 -3.77 -12.65 6.96
CA ASP A 149 -2.96 -13.11 5.84
C ASP A 149 -3.46 -12.48 4.52
N PRO A 150 -2.58 -11.78 3.78
CA PRO A 150 -2.93 -11.19 2.50
C PRO A 150 -3.01 -12.26 1.41
N SER A 151 -3.95 -12.10 0.48
CA SER A 151 -4.08 -12.93 -0.72
C SER A 151 -4.52 -12.08 -1.90
N SER A 152 -4.19 -12.49 -3.12
CA SER A 152 -4.61 -11.79 -4.33
C SER A 152 -5.21 -12.74 -5.36
N GLN A 153 -6.11 -12.21 -6.18
CA GLN A 153 -6.75 -12.92 -7.29
C GLN A 153 -6.86 -11.99 -8.48
N SER A 154 -6.72 -12.54 -9.69
CA SER A 154 -6.79 -11.75 -10.92
C SER A 154 -7.67 -12.42 -11.95
N THR A 155 -8.21 -11.61 -12.85
CA THR A 155 -8.88 -12.09 -14.05
C THR A 155 -7.85 -12.75 -14.97
N PRO A 156 -8.02 -14.02 -15.36
CA PRO A 156 -7.12 -14.65 -16.32
C PRO A 156 -7.21 -13.93 -17.68
N ILE A 157 -6.05 -13.55 -18.22
CA ILE A 157 -6.00 -12.85 -19.50
C ILE A 157 -6.23 -13.84 -20.65
N LYS A 158 -7.25 -13.56 -21.46
CA LYS A 158 -7.62 -14.34 -22.65
C LYS A 158 -6.91 -13.78 -23.87
N TRP A 159 -5.61 -14.05 -23.93
CA TRP A 159 -4.73 -13.64 -25.03
C TRP A 159 -5.24 -14.13 -26.39
N LYS A 160 -5.14 -13.26 -27.40
CA LYS A 160 -5.32 -13.63 -28.79
C LYS A 160 -4.09 -14.38 -29.29
N GLU A 161 -4.25 -15.09 -30.41
CA GLU A 161 -3.20 -15.94 -30.96
C GLU A 161 -1.90 -15.14 -31.21
N GLY A 162 -0.79 -15.60 -30.59
CA GLY A 162 0.53 -14.96 -30.72
C GLY A 162 0.68 -13.60 -30.04
N LYS A 163 -0.25 -13.21 -29.16
CA LYS A 163 -0.28 -11.89 -28.50
C LYS A 163 -0.10 -11.92 -26.99
N ASP A 164 0.35 -13.06 -26.46
CA ASP A 164 0.65 -13.22 -25.04
C ASP A 164 1.92 -12.45 -24.67
N LEU A 165 1.74 -11.28 -24.02
CA LEU A 165 2.82 -10.38 -23.64
C LEU A 165 3.66 -10.92 -22.47
N THR A 166 3.10 -11.84 -21.67
CA THR A 166 3.83 -12.51 -20.57
C THR A 166 4.78 -13.59 -21.07
N LYS A 167 4.59 -14.05 -22.32
CA LYS A 167 5.36 -15.13 -22.93
C LYS A 167 6.24 -14.60 -24.06
N LYS A 168 7.11 -13.64 -23.78
CA LYS A 168 8.19 -13.35 -24.74
C LYS A 168 9.22 -14.46 -24.74
N GLY A 169 9.14 -15.27 -25.81
CA GLY A 169 9.97 -16.42 -26.07
C GLY A 169 11.40 -16.07 -26.52
N SER A 170 12.29 -16.99 -26.15
CA SER A 170 13.67 -17.27 -26.58
C SER A 170 13.96 -17.15 -28.10
N SER A 171 13.74 -15.97 -28.69
CA SER A 171 13.87 -15.72 -30.13
C SER A 171 14.66 -14.45 -30.43
N ASN A 172 15.83 -14.30 -29.82
CA ASN A 172 16.97 -13.69 -30.51
C ASN A 172 18.29 -14.06 -29.80
N LYS A 173 18.93 -15.12 -30.32
CA LYS A 173 20.36 -15.36 -30.09
C LYS A 173 21.14 -14.18 -30.67
N GLY A 174 21.59 -13.28 -29.80
CA GLY A 174 22.67 -12.36 -30.07
C GLY A 174 22.24 -10.93 -30.33
N LYS A 175 22.06 -10.18 -29.26
CA LYS A 175 22.58 -8.80 -29.13
C LYS A 175 22.61 -8.45 -27.64
N LYS A 176 23.55 -7.55 -27.32
CA LYS A 176 23.89 -7.03 -25.99
C LYS A 176 22.65 -6.88 -25.10
N ARG A 177 22.78 -7.27 -23.82
CA ARG A 177 21.84 -7.04 -22.71
C ARG A 177 21.10 -5.70 -22.92
N SER A 178 19.94 -5.77 -23.56
CA SER A 178 19.04 -4.65 -23.78
C SER A 178 17.95 -4.73 -22.73
N HIS A 179 17.22 -3.64 -22.58
CA HIS A 179 15.97 -3.46 -21.84
C HIS A 179 14.87 -4.53 -22.11
N ASP A 180 15.16 -5.57 -22.91
CA ASP A 180 14.25 -6.66 -23.32
C ASP A 180 14.02 -7.75 -22.27
N GLU A 181 14.72 -7.72 -21.13
CA GLU A 181 14.53 -8.68 -20.02
C GLU A 181 13.50 -8.19 -18.99
N GLN A 182 12.93 -7.01 -19.19
CA GLN A 182 11.86 -6.44 -18.37
C GLN A 182 10.63 -7.34 -18.43
N GLU A 183 10.15 -7.79 -17.28
CA GLU A 183 8.89 -8.52 -17.18
C GLU A 183 7.73 -7.63 -17.62
N SER A 184 6.75 -8.19 -18.33
CA SER A 184 5.58 -7.44 -18.79
C SER A 184 4.72 -7.01 -17.61
N PHE A 185 4.18 -5.80 -17.66
CA PHE A 185 3.15 -5.32 -16.73
C PHE A 185 2.01 -6.35 -16.55
N PHE A 186 1.64 -7.05 -17.63
CA PHE A 186 0.56 -8.02 -17.59
C PHE A 186 0.88 -9.30 -16.81
N SER A 187 2.16 -9.55 -16.47
CA SER A 187 2.54 -10.61 -15.54
C SER A 187 2.00 -10.36 -14.12
N TRP A 188 1.76 -9.11 -13.75
CA TRP A 188 1.17 -8.76 -12.45
C TRP A 188 -0.25 -9.35 -12.24
N PHE A 189 -0.97 -9.65 -13.34
CA PHE A 189 -2.25 -10.37 -13.28
C PHE A 189 -2.09 -11.89 -13.14
N CYS A 190 -0.87 -12.42 -13.24
CA CYS A 190 -0.58 -13.84 -13.09
C CYS A 190 0.14 -14.15 -11.76
N ASP A 191 0.82 -13.17 -11.18
CA ASP A 191 1.55 -13.33 -9.92
C ASP A 191 0.67 -13.07 -8.68
N HIS A 192 0.64 -14.09 -7.83
CA HIS A 192 -0.11 -14.17 -6.59
C HIS A 192 0.73 -14.74 -5.43
N ALA A 193 2.04 -14.93 -5.65
CA ALA A 193 2.89 -15.66 -4.70
C ALA A 193 3.08 -14.91 -3.38
N ASP A 194 3.15 -13.58 -3.44
CA ASP A 194 3.32 -12.72 -2.27
C ASP A 194 2.44 -11.46 -2.37
N ALA A 195 1.16 -11.62 -2.04
CA ALA A 195 0.20 -10.52 -2.06
C ALA A 195 0.49 -9.44 -1.00
N GLY A 196 1.26 -9.77 0.04
CA GLY A 196 1.65 -8.82 1.09
C GLY A 196 2.81 -7.90 0.70
N ALA A 197 3.57 -8.27 -0.33
CA ALA A 197 4.66 -7.47 -0.88
C ALA A 197 4.30 -6.82 -2.23
N ASP A 198 3.00 -6.75 -2.58
CA ASP A 198 2.56 -6.17 -3.85
C ASP A 198 2.59 -4.63 -3.79
N GLU A 199 3.72 -4.05 -4.21
CA GLU A 199 3.92 -2.60 -4.23
C GLU A 199 3.06 -1.90 -5.30
N LEU A 200 2.80 -2.57 -6.44
CA LEU A 200 2.10 -1.94 -7.56
C LEU A 200 0.62 -1.70 -7.24
N GLY A 201 -0.04 -2.62 -6.54
CA GLY A 201 -1.41 -2.44 -6.07
C GLY A 201 -1.54 -1.23 -5.14
N GLU A 202 -0.61 -1.10 -4.19
CA GLU A 202 -0.55 0.03 -3.25
C GLU A 202 -0.29 1.35 -3.98
N VAL A 203 0.68 1.40 -4.90
CA VAL A 203 0.96 2.59 -5.71
C VAL A 203 -0.27 3.05 -6.49
N ILE A 204 -0.98 2.12 -7.14
CA ILE A 204 -2.19 2.50 -7.88
C ILE A 204 -3.29 2.98 -6.93
N LYS A 205 -3.49 2.32 -5.78
CA LYS A 205 -4.57 2.64 -4.83
C LYS A 205 -4.32 3.92 -4.05
N ASP A 206 -3.12 4.10 -3.50
CA ASP A 206 -2.82 5.10 -2.49
C ASP A 206 -2.13 6.35 -3.05
N ASP A 207 -1.55 6.26 -4.25
CA ASP A 207 -0.86 7.38 -4.90
C ASP A 207 -1.57 7.85 -6.19
N ILE A 208 -1.66 6.97 -7.19
CA ILE A 208 -2.21 7.35 -8.51
C ILE A 208 -3.72 7.60 -8.42
N TRP A 209 -4.48 6.73 -7.76
CA TRP A 209 -5.93 6.81 -7.73
C TRP A 209 -6.48 8.07 -7.05
N PRO A 210 -5.93 8.58 -5.93
CA PRO A 210 -6.38 9.83 -5.33
C PRO A 210 -6.28 11.03 -6.29
N ASN A 211 -5.18 11.15 -7.04
CA ASN A 211 -4.96 12.28 -7.95
C ASN A 211 -4.17 11.90 -9.22
N PRO A 212 -4.76 11.19 -10.20
CA PRO A 212 -4.02 10.75 -11.39
C PRO A 212 -3.65 11.92 -12.32
N LEU A 213 -4.30 13.09 -12.14
CA LEU A 213 -4.05 14.27 -12.96
C LEU A 213 -2.63 14.83 -12.75
N GLN A 214 -2.05 14.69 -11.55
CA GLN A 214 -0.69 15.17 -11.28
C GLN A 214 0.35 14.47 -12.16
N TYR A 215 0.15 13.16 -12.42
CA TYR A 215 1.01 12.37 -13.27
C TYR A 215 0.71 12.61 -14.75
N TYR A 216 -0.56 12.72 -15.11
CA TYR A 216 -0.94 13.07 -16.48
C TYR A 216 -0.31 14.40 -16.95
N LEU A 217 -0.26 15.42 -16.08
CA LEU A 217 0.29 16.74 -16.41
C LEU A 217 1.82 16.84 -16.23
N ALA A 218 2.48 15.86 -15.62
CA ALA A 218 3.90 15.94 -15.27
C ALA A 218 4.81 16.19 -16.50
N SER A 219 4.47 15.63 -17.67
CA SER A 219 5.22 15.87 -18.92
C SER A 219 5.06 17.30 -19.46
N GLU A 220 3.95 17.99 -19.17
CA GLU A 220 3.72 19.37 -19.63
C GLU A 220 4.58 20.37 -18.83
N VAL A 221 4.84 20.08 -17.56
CA VAL A 221 5.67 20.93 -16.68
C VAL A 221 7.14 20.88 -17.09
N ASP A 222 7.66 19.71 -17.45
CA ASP A 222 9.03 19.54 -17.97
C ASP A 222 9.21 20.21 -19.35
N GLU A 223 8.17 20.24 -20.19
CA GLU A 223 8.21 20.95 -21.48
C GLU A 223 8.13 22.47 -21.32
N GLU A 224 7.37 23.00 -20.36
CA GLU A 224 7.31 24.45 -20.08
C GLU A 224 8.53 24.98 -19.30
N THR A 225 9.20 24.15 -18.50
CA THR A 225 10.42 24.54 -17.75
C THR A 225 11.73 24.20 -18.48
N GLY A 226 11.68 23.48 -19.60
CA GLY A 226 12.83 23.13 -20.44
C GLY A 226 13.41 24.28 -21.28
N GLY A 227 13.26 25.53 -20.82
CA GLY A 227 13.48 26.73 -21.65
C GLY A 227 14.05 27.97 -20.97
N ASP A 228 14.62 27.93 -19.77
CA ASP A 228 15.69 28.88 -19.39
C ASP A 228 16.44 28.43 -18.15
N GLY A 229 17.76 28.35 -18.25
CA GLY A 229 18.63 28.19 -17.10
C GLY A 229 18.79 29.54 -16.40
N GLY A 230 18.09 29.73 -15.29
CA GLY A 230 18.26 30.88 -14.41
C GLY A 230 18.13 30.43 -12.96
N GLU A 231 19.27 30.29 -12.28
CA GLU A 231 19.33 30.21 -10.83
C GLU A 231 18.70 31.49 -10.25
N GLU A 232 17.58 31.37 -9.55
CA GLU A 232 17.16 32.39 -8.58
C GLU A 232 16.96 31.72 -7.23
N GLU A 233 18.00 31.82 -6.40
CA GLU A 233 17.90 31.64 -4.97
C GLU A 233 16.96 32.71 -4.42
N LEU A 234 15.78 32.30 -3.95
CA LEU A 234 14.92 33.15 -3.15
C LEU A 234 15.24 32.95 -1.67
N ASP A 235 16.18 33.76 -1.22
CA ASP A 235 16.25 34.28 0.14
C ASP A 235 15.05 35.22 0.33
N ASP A 236 14.10 34.87 1.19
CA ASP A 236 13.13 35.85 1.70
C ASP A 236 13.01 35.69 3.22
N GLU A 237 13.67 36.63 3.89
CA GLU A 237 13.67 36.83 5.32
C GLU A 237 12.25 37.13 5.86
N GLY A 238 12.04 36.77 7.13
CA GLY A 238 10.75 36.78 7.79
C GLY A 238 10.01 38.10 7.85
N ASN A 239 8.68 37.99 7.92
CA ASN A 239 7.85 38.93 8.66
C ASN A 239 6.84 38.13 9.50
N PHE A 240 7.11 38.06 10.81
CA PHE A 240 6.12 37.66 11.80
C PHE A 240 5.24 38.88 12.08
N GLU A 241 3.96 38.83 11.71
CA GLU A 241 2.96 39.75 12.25
C GLU A 241 2.03 38.97 13.17
N ASP A 242 2.13 39.31 14.45
CA ASP A 242 1.27 38.88 15.54
C ASP A 242 -0.21 39.16 15.22
N GLU A 243 -1.04 38.12 15.18
CA GLU A 243 -2.49 38.30 15.30
C GLU A 243 -2.87 38.37 16.78
N GLU A 244 -3.21 39.59 17.23
CA GLU A 244 -3.84 39.85 18.52
C GLU A 244 -5.19 39.12 18.63
N GLU A 245 -5.39 38.36 19.71
CA GLU A 245 -6.70 37.83 20.12
C GLU A 245 -7.67 38.98 20.47
N PRO A 246 -8.95 38.90 20.06
CA PRO A 246 -9.98 39.74 20.64
C PRO A 246 -10.57 39.08 21.90
N GLU A 247 -10.46 39.78 23.04
CA GLU A 247 -11.29 39.52 24.21
C GLU A 247 -12.77 39.86 23.91
N GLU A 248 -13.67 38.90 24.10
CA GLU A 248 -14.98 39.07 24.78
C GLU A 248 -15.56 37.71 25.23
#